data_AF-A0A820CV62-F1
#
_entry.id   AF-A0A820CV62-F1
#
_cell.length_a   1.000
_cell.length_b   1.000
_cell.length_c   1.000
_cell.angle_alpha   90.00
_cell.angle_beta   90.00
_cell.angle_gamma   90.00
#
_symmetry.space_group_name_H-M   'P 1'
#
loop_
_entity.id
_entity.type
_entity.pdbx_description
1 polymer ?
#
loop_
_entity_poly.entity_id
_entity_poly.type
_entity_poly.pdbx_seq_one_letter_code
_entity_poly.pdbx_strand_id
1 'polypeptide(L)'
;MSDKIQLTTKQKPSTDGKIDTYIRRAAEHLHIRPWQIISYELTDQIVPRIFYVNYRTSIENNNIQTQHSIGYEHTINNCSKRVNGLLPRCSQTYYLYEYRLDENHFHTYYTDIMTDLSNPNIEGVYEMNVPLDFRLLITLGSICSLRKEQQRTNILSNLYQFDELEFLSLSEQTYLQSGTLQCIYLYIHQDNG
;
A
#
# COMPACT_ATOMS: atom_id res chain seq x y z
N MET A 1 -0.36 -58.60 28.36
CA MET A 1 0.98 -58.08 28.03
C MET A 1 0.75 -56.85 27.16
N SER A 2 1.04 -55.69 27.74
CA SER A 2 1.13 -54.34 27.13
C SER A 2 -0.12 -53.71 26.49
N ASP A 3 -0.40 -52.42 26.63
CA ASP A 3 -0.04 -51.38 27.61
C ASP A 3 -1.10 -50.28 27.39
N LYS A 4 -1.91 -49.97 28.41
CA LYS A 4 -2.85 -48.85 28.38
C LYS A 4 -2.09 -47.57 28.69
N ILE A 5 -1.71 -46.81 27.66
CA ILE A 5 -1.22 -45.45 27.85
C ILE A 5 -2.43 -44.57 28.18
N GLN A 6 -2.55 -44.23 29.47
CA GLN A 6 -3.42 -43.17 29.98
C GLN A 6 -2.96 -41.84 29.37
N LEU A 7 -3.74 -41.30 28.43
CA LEU A 7 -3.61 -39.90 28.04
C LEU A 7 -4.20 -39.05 29.17
N THR A 8 -3.32 -38.60 30.07
CA THR A 8 -3.64 -37.58 31.06
C THR A 8 -4.12 -36.33 30.34
N THR A 9 -5.40 -36.03 30.51
CA THR A 9 -6.02 -34.75 30.17
C THR A 9 -5.26 -33.63 30.89
N LYS A 10 -4.42 -32.91 30.15
CA LYS A 10 -3.96 -31.58 30.59
C LYS A 10 -5.19 -30.68 30.62
N GLN A 11 -5.70 -30.44 31.83
CA GLN A 11 -6.68 -29.38 32.09
C GLN A 11 -6.09 -28.06 31.57
N LYS A 12 -6.78 -27.45 30.62
CA LYS A 12 -6.48 -26.11 30.12
C LYS A 12 -6.69 -25.13 31.29
N PRO A 13 -5.70 -24.33 31.71
CA PRO A 13 -5.92 -23.36 32.77
C PRO A 13 -6.96 -22.33 32.31
N SER A 14 -8.07 -22.34 33.03
CA SER A 14 -9.16 -21.38 32.96
C SER A 14 -8.70 -20.05 33.55
N THR A 15 -8.40 -19.05 32.71
CA THR A 15 -8.52 -17.58 32.99
C THR A 15 -8.02 -16.66 31.85
N ASP A 16 -7.51 -17.18 30.73
CA ASP A 16 -6.90 -16.36 29.67
C ASP A 16 -7.83 -15.53 28.76
N GLY A 17 -9.16 -15.72 28.83
CA GLY A 17 -10.09 -15.07 27.88
C GLY A 17 -10.34 -13.58 28.10
N LYS A 18 -10.00 -13.02 29.28
CA LYS A 18 -10.35 -11.61 29.62
C LYS A 18 -9.38 -10.58 29.04
N ILE A 19 -8.08 -10.88 29.03
CA ILE A 19 -7.06 -9.98 28.46
C ILE A 19 -7.15 -9.99 26.94
N ASP A 20 -7.28 -11.18 26.35
CA ASP A 20 -7.43 -11.36 24.91
C ASP A 20 -8.66 -10.61 24.37
N THR A 21 -9.79 -10.69 25.08
CA THR A 21 -10.99 -9.92 24.70
C THR A 21 -10.81 -8.41 24.86
N TYR A 22 -9.98 -7.93 25.79
CA TYR A 22 -9.67 -6.51 25.91
C TYR A 22 -8.78 -6.03 24.77
N ILE A 23 -7.70 -6.75 24.46
CA ILE A 23 -6.78 -6.45 23.35
C ILE A 23 -7.56 -6.45 22.03
N ARG A 24 -8.40 -7.46 21.80
CA ARG A 24 -9.21 -7.55 20.60
C ARG A 24 -10.17 -6.38 20.45
N ARG A 25 -10.86 -5.98 21.53
CA ARG A 25 -11.75 -4.80 21.50
C ARG A 25 -10.98 -3.51 21.25
N ALA A 26 -9.80 -3.35 21.85
CA ALA A 26 -8.96 -2.18 21.61
C ALA A 26 -8.53 -2.09 20.14
N ALA A 27 -8.14 -3.22 19.54
CA ALA A 27 -7.76 -3.28 18.13
C ALA A 27 -8.95 -3.07 17.19
N GLU A 28 -10.12 -3.67 17.47
CA GLU A 28 -11.38 -3.39 16.77
C GLU A 28 -11.69 -1.88 16.78
N HIS A 29 -11.49 -1.22 17.92
CA HIS A 29 -11.74 0.21 18.08
C HIS A 29 -10.74 1.09 17.30
N LEU A 30 -9.51 0.61 17.10
CA LEU A 30 -8.48 1.28 16.29
C LEU A 30 -8.83 1.25 14.80
N HIS A 31 -9.34 0.12 14.30
CA HIS A 31 -9.72 -0.04 12.89
C HIS A 31 -10.92 0.81 12.45
N ILE A 32 -11.84 1.10 13.38
CA ILE A 32 -13.06 1.84 13.08
C ILE A 32 -12.82 3.36 13.10
N ARG A 33 -11.81 3.82 13.86
CA ARG A 33 -11.56 5.25 14.03
C ARG A 33 -10.73 5.81 12.88
N PRO A 34 -11.02 7.06 12.47
CA PRO A 34 -10.17 7.79 11.55
C PRO A 34 -8.80 8.04 12.19
N TRP A 35 -7.74 7.88 11.42
CA TRP A 35 -6.37 8.14 11.81
C TRP A 35 -5.94 9.49 11.27
N GLN A 36 -5.23 10.26 12.09
CA GLN A 36 -4.65 11.54 11.70
C GLN A 36 -3.14 11.35 11.54
N ILE A 37 -2.63 11.60 10.35
CA ILE A 37 -1.21 11.44 10.03
C ILE A 37 -0.45 12.63 10.63
N ILE A 38 0.47 12.36 11.55
CA ILE A 38 1.31 13.38 12.21
C ILE A 38 2.70 13.46 11.55
N SER A 39 3.23 12.30 11.18
CA SER A 39 4.54 12.17 10.53
C SER A 39 4.53 10.93 9.65
N TYR A 40 5.40 10.92 8.65
CA TYR A 40 5.68 9.76 7.83
C TYR A 40 7.18 9.68 7.58
N GLU A 41 7.65 8.47 7.39
CA GLU A 41 8.98 8.17 6.89
C GLU A 41 8.80 7.18 5.74
N LEU A 42 9.45 7.46 4.62
CA LEU A 42 9.32 6.61 3.45
C LEU A 42 10.19 5.37 3.61
N THR A 43 9.61 4.24 3.26
CA THR A 43 10.34 3.03 2.93
C THR A 43 9.87 2.54 1.56
N ASP A 44 10.81 2.14 0.72
CA ASP A 44 10.55 1.74 -0.68
C ASP A 44 9.59 0.53 -0.79
N GLN A 45 9.42 -0.23 0.29
CA GLN A 45 8.56 -1.42 0.31
C GLN A 45 7.07 -1.12 0.52
N ILE A 46 6.70 0.05 1.05
CA ILE A 46 5.31 0.32 1.44
C ILE A 46 4.53 0.97 0.30
N VAL A 47 5.14 1.90 -0.43
CA VAL A 47 4.46 2.70 -1.45
C VAL A 47 4.77 2.13 -2.84
N PRO A 48 3.76 1.72 -3.62
CA PRO A 48 3.95 1.20 -4.97
C PRO A 48 4.38 2.29 -5.96
N ARG A 49 5.14 1.89 -6.97
CA ARG A 49 5.26 2.62 -8.23
C ARG A 49 4.02 2.37 -9.06
N ILE A 50 3.21 3.40 -9.26
CA ILE A 50 2.04 3.35 -10.14
C ILE A 50 2.27 4.28 -11.32
N PHE A 51 2.03 3.78 -12.53
CA PHE A 51 2.06 4.56 -13.75
C PHE A 51 1.10 4.00 -14.78
N TYR A 52 0.78 4.83 -15.77
CA TYR A 52 -0.19 4.49 -16.79
C TYR A 52 0.45 4.51 -18.17
N VAL A 53 0.15 3.51 -18.98
CA VAL A 53 0.66 3.42 -20.36
C VAL A 53 -0.53 3.36 -21.30
N ASN A 54 -0.60 4.31 -22.23
CA ASN A 54 -1.63 4.36 -23.26
C ASN A 54 -1.08 3.73 -24.54
N TYR A 55 -1.59 2.56 -24.91
CA TYR A 55 -1.21 1.87 -26.15
C TYR A 55 -2.20 2.19 -27.26
N ARG A 56 -1.71 2.35 -28.50
CA ARG A 56 -2.55 2.55 -29.69
C ARG A 56 -3.35 1.29 -30.04
N THR A 57 -2.81 0.11 -29.74
CA THR A 57 -3.47 -1.20 -29.90
C THR A 57 -3.42 -2.02 -28.62
N SER A 58 -4.38 -2.95 -28.44
CA SER A 58 -4.41 -3.85 -27.29
C SER A 58 -3.09 -4.62 -27.12
N ILE A 59 -2.64 -4.79 -25.88
CA ILE A 59 -1.45 -5.59 -25.55
C ILE A 59 -1.58 -7.03 -26.03
N GLU A 60 -2.79 -7.61 -25.97
CA GLU A 60 -3.07 -8.98 -26.43
C GLU A 60 -2.77 -9.20 -27.93
N ASN A 61 -2.82 -8.14 -28.73
CA ASN A 61 -2.54 -8.19 -30.16
C ASN A 61 -1.08 -7.85 -30.47
N ASN A 62 -0.31 -7.37 -29.49
CA ASN A 62 1.11 -7.12 -29.65
C ASN A 62 1.86 -8.42 -29.37
N ASN A 63 2.23 -9.13 -30.43
CA ASN A 63 3.20 -10.23 -30.35
C ASN A 63 4.59 -9.65 -30.04
N ILE A 64 4.80 -9.13 -28.83
CA ILE A 64 6.10 -8.63 -28.42
C ILE A 64 6.96 -9.85 -28.09
N GLN A 65 7.67 -10.36 -29.10
CA GLN A 65 8.76 -11.33 -28.92
C GLN A 65 10.00 -10.57 -28.44
N THR A 66 9.98 -10.09 -27.20
CA THR A 66 11.16 -9.51 -26.56
C THR A 66 11.77 -10.54 -25.63
N GLN A 67 13.08 -10.68 -25.70
CA GLN A 67 13.86 -11.57 -24.84
C GLN A 67 13.99 -10.95 -23.45
N HIS A 68 12.89 -10.93 -22.70
CA HIS A 68 12.92 -10.47 -21.32
C HIS A 68 13.36 -11.56 -20.36
N SER A 69 13.81 -11.13 -19.19
CA SER A 69 14.00 -12.01 -18.04
C SER A 69 12.66 -12.67 -17.66
N ILE A 70 12.67 -13.98 -17.37
CA ILE A 70 11.44 -14.73 -17.00
C ILE A 70 10.72 -14.08 -15.81
N GLY A 71 11.48 -13.50 -14.85
CA GLY A 71 10.92 -12.79 -13.70
C GLY A 71 10.15 -11.52 -14.08
N TYR A 72 10.60 -10.80 -15.11
CA TYR A 72 9.98 -9.56 -15.55
C TYR A 72 8.60 -9.80 -16.15
N GLU A 73 8.49 -10.75 -17.09
CA GLU A 73 7.22 -11.04 -17.78
C GLU A 73 6.13 -11.46 -16.79
N HIS A 74 6.49 -12.34 -15.84
CA HIS A 74 5.57 -12.75 -14.78
C HIS A 74 5.14 -11.59 -13.89
N THR A 75 6.08 -10.71 -13.50
CA THR A 75 5.76 -9.54 -12.67
C THR A 75 4.84 -8.57 -13.41
N ILE A 76 5.16 -8.16 -14.64
CA ILE A 76 4.37 -7.20 -15.40
C ILE A 76 2.96 -7.70 -15.73
N ASN A 77 2.82 -8.97 -16.10
CA ASN A 77 1.49 -9.54 -16.41
C ASN A 77 0.57 -9.57 -15.19
N ASN A 78 1.12 -9.78 -13.99
CA ASN A 78 0.34 -9.76 -12.75
C ASN A 78 0.10 -8.35 -12.21
N CYS A 79 0.94 -7.40 -12.58
CA CYS A 79 0.93 -6.02 -12.08
C CYS A 79 0.27 -5.02 -13.03
N SER A 80 -0.20 -5.46 -14.21
CA SER A 80 -0.85 -4.60 -15.20
C SER A 80 -2.35 -4.87 -15.28
N LYS A 81 -3.14 -3.80 -15.38
CA LYS A 81 -4.60 -3.88 -15.48
C LYS A 81 -5.11 -2.84 -16.45
N ARG A 82 -6.01 -3.24 -17.36
CA ARG A 82 -6.71 -2.29 -18.23
C ARG A 82 -7.64 -1.41 -17.40
N VAL A 83 -7.53 -0.10 -17.58
CA VAL A 83 -8.32 0.89 -16.86
C VAL A 83 -8.94 1.91 -17.81
N ASN A 84 -9.99 2.58 -17.36
CA ASN A 84 -10.56 3.73 -18.05
C ASN A 84 -10.16 4.97 -17.27
N GLY A 85 -9.62 5.97 -17.95
CA GLY A 85 -9.16 7.21 -17.33
C GLY A 85 -9.12 8.36 -18.33
N LEU A 86 -9.16 9.58 -17.81
CA LEU A 86 -8.97 10.79 -18.58
C LEU A 86 -7.49 11.15 -18.59
N LEU A 87 -6.91 11.26 -19.77
CA LEU A 87 -5.49 11.59 -19.92
C LEU A 87 -5.27 13.11 -19.79
N PRO A 88 -4.08 13.53 -19.35
CA PRO A 88 -3.71 14.93 -19.33
C PRO A 88 -3.99 15.62 -20.68
N ARG A 89 -4.49 16.86 -20.63
CA ARG A 89 -4.88 17.65 -21.81
C ARG A 89 -6.01 17.03 -22.65
N CYS A 90 -6.82 16.14 -22.06
CA CYS A 90 -7.91 15.45 -22.74
C CYS A 90 -7.47 14.69 -24.01
N SER A 91 -6.24 14.18 -24.01
CA SER A 91 -5.75 13.28 -25.06
C SER A 91 -6.64 12.05 -25.19
N GLN A 92 -6.67 11.47 -26.38
CA GLN A 92 -7.48 10.27 -26.64
C GLN A 92 -6.95 9.06 -25.87
N THR A 93 -7.80 8.49 -25.03
CA THR A 93 -7.56 7.21 -24.36
C THR A 93 -7.82 6.08 -25.34
N TYR A 94 -6.79 5.30 -25.69
CA TYR A 94 -6.90 4.14 -26.57
C TYR A 94 -7.04 2.88 -25.70
N TYR A 95 -5.92 2.19 -25.45
CA TYR A 95 -5.84 1.05 -24.54
C TYR A 95 -4.96 1.46 -23.36
N LEU A 96 -5.58 2.02 -22.33
CA LEU A 96 -4.90 2.48 -21.12
C LEU A 96 -4.74 1.33 -20.12
N TYR A 97 -3.51 1.12 -19.68
CA TYR A 97 -3.17 0.14 -18.66
C TYR A 97 -2.50 0.83 -17.49
N GLU A 98 -2.96 0.50 -16.30
CA GLU A 98 -2.31 0.82 -15.03
C GLU A 98 -1.27 -0.26 -14.74
N TYR A 99 -0.05 0.16 -14.45
CA TYR A 99 1.03 -0.68 -13.96
C TYR A 99 1.27 -0.34 -12.51
N ARG A 100 1.23 -1.37 -11.66
CA ARG A 100 1.39 -1.23 -10.22
C ARG A 100 2.45 -2.20 -9.72
N LEU A 101 3.62 -1.67 -9.40
CA LEU A 101 4.80 -2.45 -9.00
C LEU A 101 5.26 -2.03 -7.62
N ASP A 102 5.83 -2.97 -6.86
CA ASP A 102 6.65 -2.59 -5.70
C ASP A 102 7.88 -1.84 -6.19
N GLU A 103 8.35 -0.85 -5.44
CA GLU A 103 9.48 -0.02 -5.88
C GLU A 103 10.74 -0.86 -6.15
N ASN A 104 10.99 -1.88 -5.33
CA ASN A 104 12.10 -2.82 -5.52
C ASN A 104 12.00 -3.56 -6.87
N HIS A 105 10.80 -3.98 -7.27
CA HIS A 105 10.58 -4.65 -8.55
C HIS A 105 10.76 -3.66 -9.71
N PHE A 106 10.28 -2.42 -9.56
CA PHE A 106 10.50 -1.37 -10.56
C PHE A 106 11.99 -1.11 -10.78
N HIS A 107 12.79 -1.02 -9.71
CA HIS A 107 14.23 -0.84 -9.83
C HIS A 107 14.94 -2.06 -10.45
N THR A 108 14.57 -3.26 -9.98
CA THR A 108 15.17 -4.52 -10.46
C THR A 108 14.99 -4.71 -11.97
N TYR A 109 13.81 -4.38 -12.49
CA TYR A 109 13.47 -4.57 -13.91
C TYR A 109 13.47 -3.27 -14.72
N TYR A 110 14.09 -2.20 -14.21
CA TYR A 110 14.01 -0.87 -14.82
C TYR A 110 14.40 -0.86 -16.31
N THR A 111 15.46 -1.58 -16.68
CA THR A 111 15.94 -1.66 -18.07
C THR A 111 14.93 -2.33 -19.00
N ASP A 112 14.30 -3.41 -18.54
CA ASP A 112 13.30 -4.15 -19.31
C ASP A 112 12.04 -3.27 -19.48
N ILE A 113 11.61 -2.59 -18.41
CA ILE A 113 10.51 -1.61 -18.44
C ILE A 113 10.82 -0.51 -19.46
N MET A 114 11.98 0.15 -19.40
CA MET A 114 12.31 1.22 -20.34
C MET A 114 12.37 0.74 -21.80
N THR A 115 12.79 -0.50 -22.02
CA THR A 115 12.81 -1.13 -23.35
C THR A 115 11.39 -1.30 -23.87
N ASP A 116 10.48 -1.83 -23.06
CA ASP A 116 9.07 -1.95 -23.43
C ASP A 116 8.40 -0.59 -23.65
N LEU A 117 8.72 0.39 -22.82
CA LEU A 117 8.20 1.74 -22.92
C LEU A 117 8.69 2.49 -24.18
N SER A 118 9.75 2.00 -24.83
CA SER A 118 10.24 2.54 -26.10
C SER A 118 9.46 2.04 -27.33
N ASN A 119 8.48 1.14 -27.13
CA ASN A 119 7.69 0.58 -28.22
C ASN A 119 6.89 1.67 -28.97
N PRO A 120 6.95 1.75 -30.31
CA PRO A 120 6.22 2.76 -31.09
C PRO A 120 4.69 2.66 -30.97
N ASN A 121 4.16 1.53 -30.50
CA ASN A 121 2.75 1.37 -30.20
C ASN A 121 2.30 2.16 -28.95
N ILE A 122 3.24 2.64 -28.14
CA ILE A 122 2.93 3.46 -26.98
C ILE A 122 2.68 4.90 -27.44
N GLU A 123 1.49 5.40 -27.12
CA GLU A 123 1.13 6.80 -27.33
C GLU A 123 1.74 7.69 -26.25
N GLY A 124 1.74 7.22 -25.01
CA GLY A 124 2.30 7.97 -23.89
C GLY A 124 2.38 7.16 -22.60
N VAL A 125 3.31 7.58 -21.75
CA VAL A 125 3.51 7.08 -20.38
C VAL A 125 3.22 8.22 -19.41
N TYR A 126 2.40 7.96 -18.41
CA TYR A 126 1.89 8.95 -17.49
C TYR A 126 2.21 8.54 -16.05
N GLU A 127 2.56 9.52 -15.23
CA GLU A 127 2.83 9.38 -13.78
C GLU A 127 4.01 8.48 -13.34
N MET A 128 4.80 7.94 -14.27
CA MET A 128 5.97 7.12 -13.93
C MET A 128 6.96 7.83 -12.99
N ASN A 129 7.15 9.13 -13.18
CA ASN A 129 8.09 9.94 -12.40
C ASN A 129 7.47 10.59 -11.16
N VAL A 130 6.26 10.19 -10.74
CA VAL A 130 5.66 10.70 -9.51
C VAL A 130 6.47 10.21 -8.30
N PRO A 131 7.02 11.11 -7.46
CA PRO A 131 7.73 10.71 -6.25
C PRO A 131 6.85 9.91 -5.28
N LEU A 132 7.45 8.97 -4.53
CA LEU A 132 6.70 8.08 -3.64
C LEU A 132 6.09 8.82 -2.44
N ASP A 133 6.78 9.83 -1.90
CA ASP A 133 6.27 10.72 -0.84
C ASP A 133 5.06 11.50 -1.34
N PHE A 134 5.15 12.06 -2.54
CA PHE A 134 4.04 12.77 -3.13
C PHE A 134 2.86 11.83 -3.35
N ARG A 135 3.08 10.60 -3.86
CA ARG A 135 2.03 9.58 -4.03
C ARG A 135 1.38 9.22 -2.70
N LEU A 136 2.17 9.00 -1.66
CA LEU A 136 1.69 8.75 -0.30
C LEU A 136 0.77 9.87 0.18
N LEU A 137 1.22 11.12 0.05
CA LEU A 137 0.49 12.30 0.51
C LEU A 137 -0.82 12.51 -0.25
N ILE A 138 -0.83 12.37 -1.58
CA ILE A 138 -2.06 12.58 -2.37
C ILE A 138 -3.07 11.45 -2.18
N THR A 139 -2.62 10.22 -1.90
CA THR A 139 -3.50 9.06 -1.75
C THR A 139 -4.09 8.96 -0.35
N LEU A 140 -3.31 9.22 0.70
CA LEU A 140 -3.79 9.12 2.08
C LEU A 140 -4.25 10.45 2.68
N GLY A 141 -3.77 11.58 2.16
CA GLY A 141 -4.04 12.90 2.71
C GLY A 141 -3.51 13.07 4.14
N SER A 142 -4.21 13.86 4.95
CA SER A 142 -3.89 14.08 6.37
C SER A 142 -4.73 13.23 7.32
N ILE A 143 -5.85 12.69 6.84
CA ILE A 143 -6.76 11.82 7.59
C ILE A 143 -7.07 10.61 6.72
N CYS A 144 -6.86 9.42 7.26
CA CYS A 144 -7.15 8.16 6.58
C CYS A 144 -7.86 7.18 7.51
N SER A 145 -8.38 6.09 6.94
CA SER A 145 -8.92 4.97 7.72
C SER A 145 -8.62 3.65 7.04
N LEU A 146 -8.68 2.56 7.80
CA LEU A 146 -8.65 1.22 7.25
C LEU A 146 -9.92 0.95 6.46
N ARG A 147 -9.78 0.56 5.18
CA ARG A 147 -10.88 0.15 4.32
C ARG A 147 -11.73 -0.90 5.02
N LYS A 148 -13.06 -0.75 4.92
CA LYS A 148 -14.04 -1.61 5.61
C LYS A 148 -13.82 -3.10 5.33
N GLU A 149 -13.35 -3.44 4.14
CA GLU A 149 -13.05 -4.82 3.72
C GLU A 149 -11.90 -5.45 4.52
N GLN A 150 -10.93 -4.65 4.95
CA GLN A 150 -9.71 -5.09 5.64
C GLN A 150 -9.83 -5.07 7.18
N GLN A 151 -10.90 -4.49 7.72
CA GLN A 151 -11.12 -4.37 9.16
C GLN A 151 -11.27 -5.72 9.87
N ARG A 152 -11.69 -6.79 9.16
CA ARG A 152 -11.91 -8.12 9.72
C ARG A 152 -10.70 -9.05 9.61
N THR A 153 -9.86 -8.83 8.62
CA THR A 153 -8.69 -9.67 8.31
C THR A 153 -7.51 -9.32 9.19
N ASN A 154 -7.35 -8.03 9.55
CA ASN A 154 -6.16 -7.53 10.22
C ASN A 154 -6.40 -7.15 11.70
N ILE A 155 -7.21 -7.93 12.43
CA ILE A 155 -7.67 -7.54 13.79
C ILE A 155 -6.51 -7.45 14.81
N LEU A 156 -5.41 -8.18 14.62
CA LEU A 156 -4.33 -8.29 15.61
C LEU A 156 -2.97 -7.78 15.11
N SER A 157 -2.87 -7.36 13.85
CA SER A 157 -1.63 -6.81 13.32
C SER A 157 -1.74 -5.28 13.22
N ASN A 158 -0.69 -4.61 13.66
CA ASN A 158 -0.57 -3.14 13.58
C ASN A 158 0.16 -2.71 12.30
N LEU A 159 0.43 -3.65 11.40
CA LEU A 159 1.07 -3.40 10.11
C LEU A 159 0.00 -3.47 9.02
N TYR A 160 -0.15 -2.38 8.31
CA TYR A 160 -1.12 -2.24 7.23
C TYR A 160 -0.39 -1.94 5.94
N GLN A 161 -0.84 -2.56 4.85
CA GLN A 161 -0.34 -2.20 3.53
C GLN A 161 -0.95 -0.88 3.09
N PHE A 162 -0.24 -0.16 2.22
CA PHE A 162 -0.66 1.13 1.70
C PHE A 162 -2.08 1.12 1.10
N ASP A 163 -2.46 0.04 0.40
CA ASP A 163 -3.78 -0.09 -0.23
C ASP A 163 -4.92 -0.38 0.74
N GLU A 164 -4.60 -0.86 1.93
CA GLU A 164 -5.62 -1.14 2.95
C GLU A 164 -6.16 0.16 3.55
N LEU A 165 -5.46 1.27 3.35
CA LEU A 165 -5.84 2.59 3.83
C LEU A 165 -6.57 3.38 2.74
N GLU A 166 -7.51 4.21 3.16
CA GLU A 166 -8.23 5.15 2.30
C GLU A 166 -8.29 6.54 2.92
N PHE A 167 -8.19 7.57 2.08
CA PHE A 167 -8.35 8.96 2.48
C PHE A 167 -9.77 9.22 3.00
N LEU A 168 -9.86 10.01 4.07
CA LEU A 168 -11.10 10.55 4.59
C LEU A 168 -11.17 12.06 4.38
N SER A 169 -12.30 12.52 3.84
CA SER A 169 -12.49 13.92 3.51
C SER A 169 -12.50 14.81 4.75
N LEU A 170 -11.82 15.96 4.66
CA LEU A 170 -11.83 16.99 5.72
C LEU A 170 -13.21 17.61 5.96
N SER A 171 -14.15 17.44 5.03
CA SER A 171 -15.56 17.82 5.24
C SER A 171 -16.24 17.00 6.33
N GLU A 172 -15.73 15.79 6.61
CA GLU A 172 -16.30 14.86 7.60
C GLU A 172 -15.55 14.91 8.94
N GLN A 173 -14.27 15.29 8.92
CA GLN A 173 -13.35 15.24 10.06
C GLN A 173 -12.40 16.44 10.07
N THR A 174 -12.28 17.14 11.20
CA THR A 174 -11.29 18.21 11.36
C THR A 174 -9.92 17.62 11.74
N TYR A 175 -8.89 17.96 10.96
CA TYR A 175 -7.51 17.56 11.26
C TYR A 175 -6.97 18.32 12.47
N LEU A 176 -6.38 17.60 13.43
CA LEU A 176 -5.75 18.14 14.64
C LEU A 176 -6.58 19.22 15.35
N GLN A 177 -7.68 18.81 15.98
CA GLN A 177 -8.48 19.73 16.79
C GLN A 177 -7.66 20.32 17.95
N SER A 178 -8.05 21.52 18.39
CA SER A 178 -7.38 22.16 19.53
C SER A 178 -7.46 21.27 20.78
N GLY A 179 -6.31 21.06 21.41
CA GLY A 179 -6.20 20.19 22.59
C GLY A 179 -5.93 18.71 22.30
N THR A 180 -5.81 18.30 21.04
CA THR A 180 -5.47 16.90 20.68
C THR A 180 -4.04 16.52 21.05
N LEU A 181 -3.09 17.45 20.94
CA LEU A 181 -1.67 17.18 21.23
C LEU A 181 -1.26 17.84 22.54
N GLN A 182 -0.65 17.06 23.43
CA GLN A 182 0.06 17.55 24.59
C GLN A 182 1.53 17.72 24.22
N CYS A 183 2.07 18.93 24.38
CA CYS A 183 3.47 19.21 24.06
C CYS A 183 4.33 19.05 25.31
N ILE A 184 5.45 18.33 25.18
CA ILE A 184 6.51 18.28 26.19
C ILE A 184 7.66 19.15 25.70
N TYR A 185 8.13 20.08 26.54
CA TYR A 185 9.27 20.94 26.20
C TYR A 185 10.57 20.31 26.74
N LEU A 186 11.50 19.99 25.84
CA LEU A 186 12.82 19.51 26.19
C LEU A 186 13.85 20.62 25.96
N TYR A 187 14.56 21.02 27.01
CA TYR A 187 15.64 22.01 26.95
C TYR A 187 16.99 21.30 27.06
N ILE A 188 17.84 21.44 26.05
CA ILE A 188 19.19 20.89 26.03
C ILE A 188 20.18 22.06 26.02
N HIS A 189 21.00 22.15 27.06
CA HIS A 189 22.10 23.11 27.16
C HIS A 189 23.42 22.39 26.82
N GLN A 190 24.20 22.94 25.89
CA GLN A 190 25.56 22.46 25.62
C GLN A 190 26.56 23.44 26.21
N ASP A 191 27.25 23.02 27.27
CA ASP A 191 28.39 23.74 27.82
C ASP A 191 29.58 23.56 26.86
N ASN A 192 29.89 24.62 26.09
CA ASN A 192 31.15 24.71 25.36
C ASN A 192 32.22 25.27 26.32
N GLY A 193 32.84 24.38 27.08
CA GLY A 193 34.06 24.66 27.85
C GLY A 193 35.30 24.77 26.97
#